data_AF-A0AAV6CSL5-F1
#
_entry.id   AF-A0AAV6CSL5-F1
#
_cell.length_a   1.000
_cell.length_b   1.000
_cell.length_c   1.000
_cell.angle_alpha   90.00
_cell.angle_beta   90.00
_cell.angle_gamma   90.00
#
_symmetry.space_group_name_H-M   'P 1'
#
loop_
_entity.id
_entity.type
_entity.pdbx_description
1 polymer ?
#
loop_
_entity_poly.entity_id
_entity_poly.type
_entity_poly.pdbx_seq_one_letter_code
_entity_poly.pdbx_strand_id
1 'polypeptide(L)'
;MDASHSQAPSHGHEEGHASVGTYIKVAMVLAIVTAVEIGALYIPGLPPHFLVGFLIVMSILKFALVVAFFMHLYYDSKLLTALFVGPLTIACAIILALMALFGSYILLQRG
;
A
#
# COMPACT_ATOMS: atom_id res chain seq x y z
N MET A 1 20.77 -61.78 -3.09
CA MET A 1 19.85 -61.80 -4.22
C MET A 1 18.50 -61.31 -3.73
N ASP A 2 17.89 -60.22 -4.18
CA ASP A 2 18.20 -59.29 -5.27
C ASP A 2 17.65 -57.92 -4.93
N ALA A 3 18.40 -56.91 -5.34
CA ALA A 3 17.92 -55.54 -5.49
C ALA A 3 16.89 -55.51 -6.62
N SER A 4 15.78 -54.79 -6.42
CA SER A 4 14.98 -54.26 -7.53
C SER A 4 14.32 -52.96 -7.08
N HIS A 5 14.94 -51.88 -7.53
CA HIS A 5 14.37 -50.55 -7.64
C HIS A 5 12.99 -50.61 -8.32
N SER A 6 12.02 -49.93 -7.71
CA SER A 6 10.92 -49.32 -8.45
C SER A 6 10.96 -47.81 -8.18
N GLN A 7 11.61 -47.12 -9.12
CA GLN A 7 11.71 -45.67 -9.17
C GLN A 7 10.49 -45.09 -9.92
N ALA A 8 9.94 -44.00 -9.36
CA ALA A 8 9.06 -42.99 -9.99
C ALA A 8 7.57 -43.38 -10.22
N PRO A 9 6.62 -42.44 -10.11
CA PRO A 9 6.77 -41.01 -10.36
C PRO A 9 6.68 -40.13 -9.10
N SER A 10 7.63 -39.21 -9.04
CA SER A 10 7.44 -37.86 -8.52
C SER A 10 6.23 -37.23 -9.20
N HIS A 11 5.05 -37.38 -8.62
CA HIS A 11 3.93 -36.51 -8.94
C HIS A 11 4.26 -35.12 -8.42
N GLY A 12 4.76 -34.29 -9.32
CA GLY A 12 4.79 -32.84 -9.15
C GLY A 12 3.36 -32.38 -8.89
N HIS A 13 3.08 -32.02 -7.65
CA HIS A 13 1.91 -31.22 -7.32
C HIS A 13 2.16 -29.78 -7.80
N GLU A 14 2.05 -29.57 -9.12
CA GLU A 14 1.94 -28.26 -9.76
C GLU A 14 0.48 -27.79 -9.77
N GLU A 15 -0.18 -27.81 -8.62
CA GLU A 15 -1.58 -27.42 -8.49
C GLU A 15 -1.76 -26.38 -7.36
N GLY A 16 -1.99 -25.10 -7.73
CA GLY A 16 -2.84 -24.22 -6.90
C GLY A 16 -2.31 -22.86 -6.41
N HIS A 17 -1.09 -22.40 -6.70
CA HIS A 17 -0.54 -21.16 -6.07
C HIS A 17 -0.60 -19.87 -6.92
N ALA A 18 -1.56 -19.72 -7.83
CA ALA A 18 -1.71 -18.50 -8.66
C ALA A 18 -2.02 -17.22 -7.84
N SER A 19 -2.48 -17.35 -6.59
CA SER A 19 -2.77 -16.22 -5.70
C SER A 19 -1.55 -15.75 -4.90
N VAL A 20 -0.86 -16.66 -4.20
CA VAL A 20 0.22 -16.33 -3.24
C VAL A 20 1.38 -15.58 -3.88
N GLY A 21 1.77 -15.95 -5.11
CA GLY A 21 2.87 -15.29 -5.82
C GLY A 21 2.62 -13.79 -6.08
N THR A 22 1.36 -13.41 -6.34
CA THR A 22 0.99 -12.00 -6.57
C THR A 22 1.11 -11.18 -5.28
N TYR A 23 0.65 -11.73 -4.15
CA TYR A 23 0.78 -11.08 -2.84
C TYR A 23 2.25 -10.88 -2.44
N ILE A 24 3.08 -11.90 -2.64
CA ILE A 24 4.53 -11.80 -2.35
C ILE A 24 5.18 -10.73 -3.22
N LYS A 25 4.82 -10.65 -4.51
CA LYS A 25 5.35 -9.61 -5.40
C LYS A 25 4.98 -8.20 -4.92
N VAL A 26 3.74 -7.99 -4.49
CA VAL A 26 3.27 -6.70 -3.96
C VAL A 26 3.95 -6.39 -2.61
N ALA A 27 4.10 -7.38 -1.74
CA ALA A 27 4.83 -7.24 -0.47
C ALA A 27 6.27 -6.77 -0.71
N MET A 28 6.95 -7.37 -1.70
CA MET A 28 8.31 -6.98 -2.10
C MET A 28 8.36 -5.54 -2.62
N VAL A 29 7.39 -5.12 -3.45
CA VAL A 29 7.30 -3.73 -3.91
C VAL A 29 7.12 -2.78 -2.71
N LEU A 30 6.22 -3.10 -1.77
CA LEU A 30 6.05 -2.31 -0.56
C LEU A 30 7.34 -2.20 0.25
N ALA A 31 8.04 -3.32 0.44
CA ALA A 31 9.29 -3.35 1.18
C ALA A 31 10.35 -2.45 0.54
N ILE A 32 10.47 -2.47 -0.79
CA ILE A 32 11.37 -1.58 -1.54
C ILE A 32 10.96 -0.11 -1.34
N VAL A 33 9.68 0.20 -1.50
CA VAL A 33 9.16 1.57 -1.32
C VAL A 33 9.41 2.07 0.11
N THR A 34 9.32 1.21 1.12
CA THR A 34 9.67 1.55 2.51
C THR A 34 11.17 1.75 2.68
N ALA A 35 12.01 0.88 2.10
CA ALA A 35 13.47 1.02 2.17
C ALA A 35 13.95 2.33 1.54
N VAL A 36 13.37 2.72 0.40
CA VAL A 36 13.64 4.00 -0.26
C VAL A 36 13.25 5.18 0.64
N GLU A 37 12.13 5.09 1.35
CA GLU A 37 11.67 6.13 2.26
C GLU A 37 12.61 6.32 3.45
N ILE A 38 13.04 5.22 4.08
CA ILE A 38 14.05 5.24 5.13
C ILE A 38 15.38 5.81 4.61
N GLY A 39 15.80 5.39 3.40
CA GLY A 39 16.99 5.94 2.75
C GLY A 39 16.89 7.45 2.55
N ALA A 40 15.76 7.94 2.02
CA ALA A 40 15.52 9.36 1.83
C ALA A 40 15.54 10.15 3.15
N LEU A 41 14.98 9.58 4.23
CA LEU A 41 14.99 10.18 5.56
C LEU A 41 16.39 10.27 6.19
N TYR A 42 17.29 9.33 5.85
CA TYR A 42 18.65 9.27 6.38
C TYR A 42 19.68 10.05 5.59
N ILE A 43 19.35 10.59 4.41
CA ILE A 43 20.28 11.39 3.60
C ILE A 43 20.25 12.85 4.09
N PRO A 44 21.32 13.34 4.76
CA PRO A 44 21.43 14.76 5.10
C PRO A 44 21.70 15.57 3.82
N GLY A 45 20.90 16.61 3.58
CA GLY A 45 21.07 17.53 2.45
C GLY A 45 19.86 17.66 1.53
N LEU A 46 18.80 16.86 1.73
CA LEU A 46 17.55 17.04 1.00
C LEU A 46 16.73 18.21 1.57
N PRO A 47 16.17 19.09 0.71
CA PRO A 47 15.29 20.15 1.17
C PRO A 47 14.09 19.58 1.94
N PRO A 48 13.75 20.09 3.14
CA PRO A 48 12.66 19.57 3.95
C PRO A 48 11.31 19.56 3.22
N HIS A 49 11.05 20.58 2.39
CA HIS A 49 9.81 20.67 1.62
C HIS A 49 9.68 19.57 0.56
N PHE A 50 10.79 19.20 -0.08
CA PHE A 50 10.81 18.11 -1.05
C PHE A 50 10.61 16.76 -0.36
N LEU A 51 11.27 16.54 0.79
CA LEU A 51 11.07 15.34 1.60
C LEU A 51 9.60 15.17 2.00
N VAL A 52 8.96 16.21 2.53
CA VAL A 52 7.54 16.14 2.93
C VAL A 52 6.65 15.75 1.76
N GLY A 53 6.83 16.37 0.59
CA GLY A 53 6.06 16.02 -0.61
C GLY A 53 6.30 14.57 -1.05
N PHE A 54 7.56 14.13 -1.07
CA PHE A 54 7.95 12.78 -1.43
C PHE A 54 7.34 11.73 -0.49
N LEU A 55 7.41 11.96 0.82
CA LEU A 55 6.82 11.07 1.83
C LEU A 55 5.29 10.98 1.71
N ILE A 56 4.60 12.10 1.43
CA ILE A 56 3.15 12.09 1.21
C ILE A 56 2.80 11.21 0.00
N VAL A 57 3.50 11.38 -1.13
CA VAL A 57 3.26 10.59 -2.34
C VAL A 57 3.52 9.10 -2.08
N MET A 58 4.63 8.76 -1.42
CA MET A 58 4.97 7.37 -1.09
C MET A 58 3.99 6.75 -0.10
N SER A 59 3.46 7.53 0.85
CA SER A 59 2.43 7.08 1.79
C SER A 59 1.11 6.76 1.08
N ILE A 60 0.64 7.64 0.20
CA ILE A 60 -0.56 7.41 -0.63
C ILE A 60 -0.38 6.16 -1.49
N LEU A 61 0.78 6.01 -2.14
CA LEU A 61 1.07 4.86 -2.98
C LEU A 61 1.05 3.54 -2.20
N LYS A 62 1.73 3.49 -1.05
CA LYS A 62 1.73 2.31 -0.17
C LYS A 62 0.31 1.95 0.26
N PHE A 63 -0.45 2.95 0.71
CA PHE A 63 -1.84 2.76 1.12
C PHE A 63 -2.69 2.20 -0.03
N ALA A 64 -2.58 2.77 -1.23
CA ALA A 64 -3.31 2.29 -2.41
C ALA A 64 -2.94 0.84 -2.77
N LEU A 65 -1.65 0.47 -2.75
CA LEU A 65 -1.23 -0.91 -3.01
C LEU A 65 -1.77 -1.89 -1.94
N VAL A 66 -1.73 -1.52 -0.66
CA VAL A 66 -2.26 -2.36 0.42
C VAL A 66 -3.76 -2.58 0.24
N VAL A 67 -4.50 -1.52 -0.09
CA VAL A 67 -5.96 -1.59 -0.26
C VAL A 67 -6.34 -2.39 -1.51
N ALA A 68 -5.63 -2.19 -2.62
CA ALA A 68 -5.92 -2.89 -3.86
C ALA A 68 -5.62 -4.40 -3.78
N PHE A 69 -4.49 -4.77 -3.16
CA PHE A 69 -4.00 -6.15 -3.19
C PHE A 69 -4.20 -6.89 -1.86
N PHE A 70 -3.78 -6.33 -0.72
CA PHE A 70 -3.84 -7.02 0.58
C PHE A 70 -5.25 -7.08 1.18
N MET A 71 -6.07 -6.06 0.96
CA MET A 71 -7.50 -6.06 1.32
C MET A 71 -8.37 -6.73 0.24
N HIS A 72 -7.85 -7.74 -0.46
CA HIS A 72 -8.60 -8.63 -1.39
C HIS A 72 -9.41 -7.95 -2.51
N LEU A 73 -9.34 -6.64 -2.65
CA LEU A 73 -10.32 -5.80 -3.35
C LEU A 73 -10.30 -5.95 -4.86
N TYR A 74 -9.14 -6.30 -5.41
CA TYR A 74 -9.00 -6.68 -6.80
C TYR A 74 -9.74 -7.99 -7.13
N TYR A 75 -9.94 -8.86 -6.15
CA TYR A 75 -10.60 -10.17 -6.27
C TYR A 75 -11.99 -10.23 -5.62
N ASP A 76 -12.42 -9.19 -4.92
CA ASP A 76 -13.67 -9.15 -4.16
C ASP A 76 -14.69 -8.14 -4.71
N SER A 77 -15.92 -8.20 -4.23
CA SER A 77 -17.03 -7.38 -4.74
C SER A 77 -16.84 -5.88 -4.46
N LYS A 78 -17.26 -5.03 -5.41
CA LYS A 78 -17.19 -3.54 -5.36
C LYS A 78 -17.78 -2.91 -4.08
N LEU A 79 -18.58 -3.67 -3.32
CA LEU A 79 -19.15 -3.30 -2.04
C LEU A 79 -18.08 -3.12 -0.95
N LEU A 80 -17.09 -4.00 -0.87
CA LEU A 80 -15.98 -3.86 0.09
C LEU A 80 -15.09 -2.67 -0.27
N THR A 81 -14.93 -2.39 -1.56
CA THR A 81 -14.24 -1.19 -2.05
C THR A 81 -14.94 0.08 -1.60
N ALA A 82 -16.26 0.13 -1.79
CA ALA A 82 -17.06 1.28 -1.40
C ALA A 82 -17.07 1.50 0.12
N LEU A 83 -17.12 0.42 0.92
CA LEU A 83 -17.08 0.51 2.38
C LEU A 83 -15.75 1.05 2.90
N PHE A 84 -14.66 0.87 2.16
CA PHE A 84 -13.34 1.37 2.55
C PHE A 84 -13.06 2.78 1.99
N VAL A 85 -13.35 2.99 0.70
CA VAL A 85 -13.11 4.28 0.00
C VAL A 85 -14.10 5.36 0.43
N GLY A 86 -15.35 4.99 0.74
CA GLY A 86 -16.38 5.94 1.17
C GLY A 86 -16.00 6.71 2.44
N PRO A 87 -15.76 6.02 3.58
CA PRO A 87 -15.32 6.67 4.81
C PRO A 87 -13.98 7.39 4.66
N LEU A 88 -13.04 6.86 3.88
CA LEU A 88 -11.76 7.52 3.60
C LEU A 88 -11.96 8.87 2.89
N THR A 89 -12.82 8.90 1.87
CA THR A 89 -13.14 10.12 1.12
C THR A 89 -13.83 11.14 2.02
N ILE A 90 -14.78 10.69 2.84
CA ILE A 90 -15.45 11.55 3.83
C ILE A 90 -14.44 12.11 4.83
N ALA A 91 -13.53 11.28 5.36
CA ALA A 91 -12.49 11.74 6.28
C ALA A 91 -11.58 12.80 5.64
N CYS A 92 -11.12 12.58 4.41
CA CYS A 92 -10.35 13.59 3.66
C CYS A 92 -11.15 14.87 3.46
N ALA A 93 -12.43 14.78 3.09
CA ALA A 93 -13.30 15.94 2.91
C ALA A 93 -13.48 16.73 4.22
N ILE A 94 -13.66 16.05 5.35
CA ILE A 94 -13.76 16.68 6.67
C ILE A 94 -12.44 17.38 7.02
N ILE A 95 -11.28 16.73 6.82
CA ILE A 95 -9.97 17.34 7.09
C ILE A 95 -9.78 18.62 6.25
N LEU A 96 -10.09 18.57 4.96
CA LEU A 96 -9.99 19.74 4.07
C LEU A 96 -10.97 20.83 4.46
N ALA A 97 -12.21 20.48 4.82
CA ALA A 97 -13.23 21.42 5.28
C ALA A 97 -12.81 22.11 6.59
N LEU A 98 -12.22 21.36 7.54
CA LEU A 98 -11.69 21.91 8.78
C LEU A 98 -10.47 22.81 8.52
N MET A 99 -9.54 22.42 7.65
CA MET A 99 -8.43 23.28 7.24
C MET A 99 -8.93 24.60 6.62
N ALA A 100 -9.94 24.55 5.77
CA ALA A 100 -10.54 25.74 5.16
C ALA A 100 -11.28 26.61 6.19
N LEU A 101 -12.03 25.99 7.11
CA LEU A 101 -12.75 26.68 8.18
C LEU A 101 -11.79 27.38 9.15
N PHE A 102 -10.79 26.68 9.67
CA PHE A 102 -9.81 27.29 10.56
C PHE A 102 -8.93 28.31 9.83
N GLY A 103 -8.54 28.05 8.59
CA GLY A 103 -7.78 29.01 7.77
C GLY A 103 -8.55 30.31 7.54
N SER A 104 -9.83 30.23 7.18
CA SER A 104 -10.70 31.41 7.02
C SER A 104 -10.96 32.12 8.36
N TYR A 105 -11.18 31.38 9.44
CA TYR A 105 -11.39 31.94 10.78
C TYR A 105 -10.16 32.68 11.32
N ILE A 106 -8.95 32.15 11.09
CA ILE A 106 -7.68 32.78 11.49
C ILE A 106 -7.37 34.05 10.66
N LEU A 107 -7.84 34.12 9.41
CA LEU A 107 -7.70 35.30 8.56
C LEU A 107 -8.70 36.41 8.94
N LEU A 108 -9.92 36.06 9.34
CA LEU A 108 -10.96 37.03 9.73
C LEU A 108 -10.74 37.65 11.12
N GLN A 109 -10.03 36.99 12.04
CA GLN A 109 -9.68 37.55 13.37
C GLN A 109 -8.49 38.53 13.35
N ARG A 110 -7.79 38.69 12.23
CA ARG A 110 -6.60 39.55 12.09
C ARG A 110 -6.89 40.92 11.45
N GLY A 111 -8.16 41.32 11.36
CA GLY A 111 -8.61 42.62 10.87
C GLY A 111 -9.20 43.49 11.97
#